data_AF-A0A1Y2C4R9-F1
#
_entry.id   AF-A0A1Y2C4R9-F1
#
_cell.length_a   1.000
_cell.length_b   1.000
_cell.length_c   1.000
_cell.angle_alpha   90.00
_cell.angle_beta   90.00
_cell.angle_gamma   90.00
#
_symmetry.space_group_name_H-M   'P 1'
#
loop_
_entity.id
_entity.type
_entity.pdbx_description
1 polymer ?
#
loop_
_entity_poly.entity_id
_entity_poly.type
_entity_poly.pdbx_seq_one_letter_code
_entity_poly.pdbx_strand_id
1 'polypeptide(L)'
;MQRFGWYMYRENELTEDLVRESVHYGACLDCEVFNPVMYQPDGMNPARYSHMLQRRNAFAGFKDLRERDRVLLSKRFTCEELGGTNKNMANAPSVPRVLDYILYNGEQDILEVRLNTLGPYVDKFLIAETNWTFTGKPKEFKLPLLENHPAFTKYWDKIVHIQVDPPSSDVNDNWEREHYNRNRGLQLGLQMIPPKNEDFLFMSDLDEIWRPSLAQTLKTCTDFEHTIFTLHHDFFYYGYEFKRKEAWIIARMLRWTEAANASDPTLANTIRGTYEYQRVTKAGWHCSWCFSNISQVLSKVQAYSHQEHNQPEFLTRENILNGVRYGFDLFGRTGDQFWVIEENLDVPDYVALNREKYEYMLHRRNVWSGFIDVKEEISTILK
;
A
#
# COMPACT_ATOMS: atom_id res chain seq x y z
N MET A 1 13.19 36.68 35.15
CA MET A 1 11.79 37.13 35.19
C MET A 1 11.46 37.81 33.88
N GLN A 2 10.31 37.41 33.32
CA GLN A 2 9.66 37.87 32.11
C GLN A 2 9.72 39.38 31.86
N ARG A 3 9.80 39.76 30.57
CA ARG A 3 9.05 40.89 30.02
C ARG A 3 8.64 40.57 28.59
N PHE A 4 7.37 40.25 28.39
CA PHE A 4 6.62 40.70 27.21
C PHE A 4 5.28 41.26 27.67
N GLY A 5 4.95 42.41 27.11
CA GLY A 5 4.02 43.39 27.66
C GLY A 5 2.55 43.03 27.54
N TRP A 6 1.81 43.57 28.50
CA TRP A 6 0.36 43.65 28.55
C TRP A 6 -0.12 44.93 27.87
N TYR A 7 -1.23 44.84 27.13
CA TYR A 7 -2.22 45.92 27.08
C TYR A 7 -3.61 45.30 27.28
N MET A 8 -4.29 45.75 28.33
CA MET A 8 -5.68 45.44 28.68
C MET A 8 -6.63 46.48 28.07
N TYR A 9 -7.84 46.04 27.67
CA TYR A 9 -9.16 46.39 28.23
C TYR A 9 -10.25 46.32 27.15
N ARG A 10 -11.32 45.52 27.35
CA ARG A 10 -12.56 45.86 28.09
C ARG A 10 -13.67 44.85 27.71
N GLU A 11 -14.30 44.23 28.71
CA GLU A 11 -15.59 43.52 28.56
C GLU A 11 -16.74 44.53 28.64
N ASN A 12 -17.66 44.52 27.66
CA ASN A 12 -19.09 44.21 27.83
C ASN A 12 -19.94 44.55 26.59
N GLU A 13 -20.96 43.70 26.40
CA GLU A 13 -22.20 43.86 25.60
C GLU A 13 -22.21 43.46 24.12
N LEU A 14 -22.39 42.14 23.92
CA LEU A 14 -23.38 41.46 23.06
C LEU A 14 -23.79 42.12 21.72
N THR A 15 -23.38 41.50 20.60
CA THR A 15 -24.29 40.97 19.55
C THR A 15 -23.51 40.02 18.63
N GLU A 16 -24.09 38.83 18.41
CA GLU A 16 -23.93 37.90 17.27
C GLU A 16 -22.68 38.04 16.37
N ASP A 17 -21.73 37.10 16.52
CA ASP A 17 -21.00 36.39 15.44
C ASP A 17 -19.71 35.76 15.98
N LEU A 18 -19.85 34.62 16.66
CA LEU A 18 -18.74 33.71 16.94
C LEU A 18 -19.20 32.28 16.64
N VAL A 19 -19.42 32.00 15.36
CA VAL A 19 -19.36 30.64 14.83
C VAL A 19 -17.91 30.18 15.02
N ARG A 20 -17.65 29.44 16.10
CA ARG A 20 -16.42 28.64 16.22
C ARG A 20 -16.43 27.62 15.09
N GLU A 21 -15.48 27.76 14.18
CA GLU A 21 -15.25 26.90 13.03
C GLU A 21 -15.30 25.42 13.43
N SER A 22 -16.33 24.75 12.94
CA SER A 22 -16.57 23.32 13.05
C SER A 22 -15.51 22.55 12.26
N VAL A 23 -14.80 21.65 12.93
CA VAL A 23 -13.77 20.81 12.30
C VAL A 23 -14.44 19.65 11.54
N HIS A 24 -14.16 19.52 10.24
CA HIS A 24 -14.77 18.54 9.35
C HIS A 24 -13.99 17.20 9.35
N TYR A 25 -14.67 16.10 9.71
CA TYR A 25 -14.14 14.73 9.72
C TYR A 25 -15.12 13.78 9.04
N GLY A 26 -14.65 12.92 8.14
CA GLY A 26 -15.45 11.83 7.56
C GLY A 26 -15.03 11.44 6.14
N ALA A 27 -15.50 10.26 5.70
CA ALA A 27 -15.52 9.94 4.29
C ALA A 27 -16.37 10.99 3.55
N CYS A 28 -15.88 11.53 2.44
CA CYS A 28 -16.43 12.72 1.76
C CYS A 28 -17.85 12.57 1.14
N LEU A 29 -18.56 11.49 1.44
CA LEU A 29 -19.99 11.39 1.13
C LEU A 29 -20.75 11.93 2.34
N ASP A 30 -21.09 13.22 2.28
CA ASP A 30 -22.04 13.96 3.13
C ASP A 30 -21.58 14.49 4.51
N CYS A 31 -20.51 15.30 4.53
CA CYS A 31 -20.16 16.10 5.71
C CYS A 31 -21.25 17.12 6.15
N GLU A 32 -22.21 17.46 5.28
CA GLU A 32 -23.30 18.40 5.59
C GLU A 32 -24.50 17.74 6.30
N VAL A 33 -24.63 16.40 6.23
CA VAL A 33 -25.74 15.62 6.83
C VAL A 33 -25.30 14.87 8.10
N PHE A 34 -24.01 14.55 8.19
CA PHE A 34 -23.45 13.75 9.26
C PHE A 34 -22.55 14.61 10.16
N ASN A 35 -22.89 14.72 11.45
CA ASN A 35 -21.96 15.32 12.42
C ASN A 35 -20.63 14.56 12.37
N PRO A 36 -19.48 15.25 12.54
CA PRO A 36 -18.19 14.61 12.62
C PRO A 36 -18.19 13.54 13.71
N VAL A 37 -17.76 12.33 13.39
CA VAL A 37 -17.61 11.27 14.38
C VAL A 37 -16.25 11.39 15.01
N MET A 38 -16.22 11.98 16.20
CA MET A 38 -15.06 11.97 17.09
C MET A 38 -14.87 10.55 17.64
N TYR A 39 -13.63 10.18 17.98
CA TYR A 39 -13.37 9.07 18.91
C TYR A 39 -14.17 9.35 20.19
N GLN A 40 -15.30 8.67 20.35
CA GLN A 40 -16.11 8.69 21.56
C GLN A 40 -15.89 7.36 22.27
N PRO A 41 -15.41 7.37 23.53
CA PRO A 41 -15.30 6.16 24.34
C PRO A 41 -16.65 5.43 24.49
N ASP A 42 -17.76 6.13 24.28
CA ASP A 42 -19.11 5.60 24.41
C ASP A 42 -19.95 5.86 23.13
N GLY A 43 -20.10 4.82 22.29
CA GLY A 43 -21.30 4.62 21.46
C GLY A 43 -21.44 5.41 20.15
N MET A 44 -20.92 4.86 19.04
CA MET A 44 -21.45 5.16 17.70
C MET A 44 -22.90 4.64 17.58
N ASN A 45 -23.86 5.48 17.18
CA ASN A 45 -25.25 5.07 16.92
C ASN A 45 -25.38 4.37 15.56
N PRO A 46 -25.57 3.02 15.50
CA PRO A 46 -25.58 2.27 14.24
C PRO A 46 -26.78 2.59 13.34
N ALA A 47 -27.88 3.10 13.91
CA ALA A 47 -29.09 3.41 13.15
C ALA A 47 -28.86 4.53 12.12
N ARG A 48 -27.99 5.51 12.44
CA ARG A 48 -27.68 6.66 11.58
C ARG A 48 -26.95 6.27 10.29
N TYR A 49 -26.24 5.13 10.30
CA TYR A 49 -25.37 4.67 9.20
C TYR A 49 -25.92 3.45 8.47
N SER A 50 -27.13 3.00 8.83
CA SER A 50 -27.76 1.77 8.33
C SER A 50 -28.01 1.74 6.82
N HIS A 51 -28.26 2.90 6.20
CA HIS A 51 -28.49 3.03 4.76
C HIS A 51 -27.22 2.75 3.92
N MET A 52 -26.04 2.93 4.51
CA MET A 52 -24.75 2.63 3.86
C MET A 52 -24.42 1.13 3.85
N LEU A 53 -25.17 0.31 4.57
CA LEU A 53 -24.91 -1.11 4.79
C LEU A 53 -25.76 -2.02 3.90
N GLN A 54 -26.63 -1.46 3.05
CA GLN A 54 -27.62 -2.23 2.31
C GLN A 54 -27.20 -2.48 0.85
N ARG A 55 -26.28 -3.42 0.63
CA ARG A 55 -26.23 -4.18 -0.63
C ARG A 55 -26.31 -5.68 -0.32
N ARG A 56 -27.28 -6.35 -0.95
CA ARG A 56 -27.59 -7.78 -0.73
C ARG A 56 -26.65 -8.76 -1.44
N ASN A 57 -25.77 -8.30 -2.34
CA ASN A 57 -24.67 -9.08 -2.93
C ASN A 57 -23.66 -8.13 -3.60
N ALA A 58 -22.42 -8.06 -3.10
CA ALA A 58 -21.36 -7.20 -3.65
C ALA A 58 -20.92 -7.58 -5.07
N PHE A 59 -21.32 -8.76 -5.56
CA PHE A 59 -20.90 -9.31 -6.85
C PHE A 59 -22.04 -9.54 -7.84
N ALA A 60 -23.30 -9.24 -7.49
CA ALA A 60 -24.41 -9.33 -8.43
C ALA A 60 -24.16 -8.44 -9.66
N GLY A 61 -24.31 -8.98 -10.86
CA GLY A 61 -24.12 -8.25 -12.13
C GLY A 61 -23.44 -9.05 -13.24
N PHE A 62 -23.42 -8.49 -14.45
CA PHE A 62 -22.83 -9.07 -15.66
C PHE A 62 -21.29 -9.06 -15.58
N LYS A 63 -20.69 -10.21 -15.21
CA LYS A 63 -19.23 -10.36 -15.01
C LYS A 63 -18.43 -10.00 -16.26
N ASP A 64 -18.93 -10.36 -17.43
CA ASP A 64 -18.34 -10.09 -18.74
C ASP A 64 -18.29 -8.59 -19.07
N LEU A 65 -19.38 -7.84 -18.81
CA LEU A 65 -19.41 -6.40 -19.05
C LEU A 65 -18.43 -5.66 -18.13
N ARG A 66 -18.43 -5.99 -16.84
CA ARG A 66 -17.48 -5.39 -15.88
C ARG A 66 -16.03 -5.61 -16.29
N GLU A 67 -15.71 -6.81 -16.77
CA GLU A 67 -14.35 -7.13 -17.16
C GLU A 67 -13.94 -6.48 -18.48
N ARG A 68 -14.88 -6.35 -19.42
CA ARG A 68 -14.69 -5.53 -20.61
C ARG A 68 -14.40 -4.07 -20.24
N ASP A 69 -15.20 -3.47 -19.36
CA ASP A 69 -15.04 -2.07 -18.94
C ASP A 69 -13.72 -1.86 -18.19
N ARG A 70 -13.34 -2.80 -17.32
CA ARG A 70 -12.06 -2.77 -16.61
C ARG A 70 -10.88 -2.73 -17.59
N VAL A 71 -10.89 -3.58 -18.62
CA VAL A 71 -9.83 -3.59 -19.63
C VAL A 71 -9.82 -2.28 -20.43
N LEU A 72 -10.99 -1.73 -20.76
CA LEU A 72 -11.10 -0.44 -21.46
C LEU A 72 -10.59 0.74 -20.63
N LEU A 73 -10.80 0.72 -19.33
CA LEU A 73 -10.40 1.77 -18.39
C LEU A 73 -8.95 1.60 -17.87
N SER A 74 -8.29 0.49 -18.20
CA SER A 74 -6.92 0.22 -17.73
C SER A 74 -5.95 1.31 -18.18
N LYS A 75 -5.16 1.85 -17.23
CA LYS A 75 -4.16 2.88 -17.53
C LYS A 75 -3.09 2.30 -18.46
N ARG A 76 -2.94 2.92 -19.63
CA ARG A 76 -1.81 2.72 -20.54
C ARG A 76 -0.88 3.94 -20.45
N PHE A 77 0.41 3.68 -20.63
CA PHE A 77 1.45 4.71 -20.60
C PHE A 77 1.97 4.96 -22.02
N THR A 78 2.50 6.15 -22.25
CA THR A 78 3.33 6.47 -23.42
C THR A 78 4.77 6.72 -22.95
N CYS A 79 5.75 6.63 -23.85
CA CYS A 79 7.13 6.98 -23.50
C CYS A 79 7.26 8.44 -23.05
N GLU A 80 6.49 9.35 -23.64
CA GLU A 80 6.46 10.76 -23.26
C GLU A 80 5.96 10.95 -21.82
N GLU A 81 4.90 10.25 -21.39
CA GLU A 81 4.44 10.27 -19.99
C GLU A 81 5.50 9.74 -19.02
N LEU A 82 6.39 8.88 -19.50
CA LEU A 82 7.52 8.33 -18.76
C LEU A 82 8.81 9.15 -18.94
N GLY A 83 8.76 10.32 -19.57
CA GLY A 83 9.94 11.18 -19.76
C GLY A 83 11.01 10.57 -20.68
N GLY A 84 10.60 9.77 -21.67
CA GLY A 84 11.48 9.17 -22.68
C GLY A 84 10.86 9.18 -24.08
N THR A 85 11.54 8.57 -25.03
CA THR A 85 11.14 8.49 -26.45
C THR A 85 10.91 7.05 -26.89
N ASN A 86 10.18 6.84 -27.99
CA ASN A 86 9.94 5.50 -28.52
C ASN A 86 11.22 4.89 -29.11
N LYS A 87 11.55 3.65 -28.74
CA LYS A 87 12.67 2.90 -29.31
C LYS A 87 12.43 2.60 -30.79
N ASN A 88 13.50 2.71 -31.58
CA ASN A 88 13.53 2.09 -32.90
C ASN A 88 13.79 0.58 -32.75
N MET A 89 12.72 -0.21 -32.85
CA MET A 89 12.74 -1.66 -32.63
C MET A 89 13.59 -2.44 -33.65
N ALA A 90 14.00 -1.82 -34.75
CA ALA A 90 14.84 -2.46 -35.77
C ALA A 90 16.28 -2.76 -35.29
N ASN A 91 16.76 -2.09 -34.25
CA ASN A 91 18.16 -2.17 -33.77
C ASN A 91 18.29 -2.47 -32.26
N ALA A 92 17.24 -2.98 -31.59
CA ALA A 92 17.27 -3.18 -30.14
C ALA A 92 18.17 -4.39 -29.74
N PRO A 93 19.28 -4.18 -29.03
CA PRO A 93 20.31 -5.22 -28.83
C PRO A 93 19.89 -6.31 -27.83
N SER A 94 19.04 -6.00 -26.85
CA SER A 94 18.37 -6.97 -25.97
C SER A 94 17.18 -6.33 -25.25
N VAL A 95 16.19 -7.12 -24.85
CA VAL A 95 15.02 -6.64 -24.08
C VAL A 95 15.44 -6.43 -22.61
N PRO A 96 15.27 -5.22 -22.04
CA PRO A 96 15.61 -4.97 -20.64
C PRO A 96 14.84 -5.88 -19.69
N ARG A 97 15.51 -6.34 -18.63
CA ARG A 97 14.86 -7.13 -17.58
C ARG A 97 14.14 -6.22 -16.59
N VAL A 98 13.14 -6.77 -15.92
CA VAL A 98 12.41 -6.14 -14.83
C VAL A 98 12.67 -6.94 -13.56
N LEU A 99 13.33 -6.30 -12.60
CA LEU A 99 13.57 -6.81 -11.26
C LEU A 99 12.61 -6.11 -10.30
N ASP A 100 11.95 -6.88 -9.43
CA ASP A 100 10.99 -6.36 -8.46
C ASP A 100 11.51 -6.65 -7.04
N TYR A 101 11.96 -5.61 -6.33
CA TYR A 101 12.54 -5.72 -4.99
C TYR A 101 11.56 -5.26 -3.91
N ILE A 102 11.31 -6.13 -2.93
CA ILE A 102 10.39 -5.90 -1.82
C ILE A 102 10.92 -6.46 -0.50
N LEU A 103 10.41 -5.91 0.60
CA LEU A 103 10.51 -6.52 1.93
C LEU A 103 9.29 -7.40 2.19
N TYR A 104 9.49 -8.57 2.80
CA TYR A 104 8.42 -9.50 3.15
C TYR A 104 8.37 -9.78 4.66
N ASN A 105 7.17 -9.72 5.23
CA ASN A 105 6.93 -9.94 6.64
C ASN A 105 5.79 -10.95 6.92
N GLY A 106 5.40 -11.76 5.93
CA GLY A 106 4.42 -12.82 6.10
C GLY A 106 3.01 -12.49 5.61
N GLU A 107 2.78 -11.35 4.94
CA GLU A 107 1.48 -10.99 4.36
C GLU A 107 1.19 -11.78 3.07
N GLN A 108 0.89 -13.08 3.24
CA GLN A 108 0.71 -14.06 2.16
C GLN A 108 -0.29 -13.61 1.08
N ASP A 109 -1.45 -13.06 1.49
CA ASP A 109 -2.50 -12.67 0.55
C ASP A 109 -2.02 -11.56 -0.41
N ILE A 110 -1.31 -10.54 0.11
CA ILE A 110 -0.77 -9.46 -0.70
C ILE A 110 0.38 -9.95 -1.59
N LEU A 111 1.23 -10.84 -1.09
CA LEU A 111 2.27 -11.47 -1.90
C LEU A 111 1.66 -12.26 -3.06
N GLU A 112 0.58 -13.00 -2.82
CA GLU A 112 -0.15 -13.71 -3.86
C GLU A 112 -0.70 -12.75 -4.92
N VAL A 113 -1.34 -11.66 -4.51
CA VAL A 113 -1.85 -10.63 -5.44
C VAL A 113 -0.70 -10.04 -6.26
N ARG A 114 0.41 -9.66 -5.62
CA ARG A 114 1.56 -9.05 -6.28
C ARG A 114 2.17 -10.00 -7.32
N LEU A 115 2.49 -11.23 -6.93
CA LEU A 115 3.12 -12.20 -7.83
C LEU A 115 2.22 -12.57 -9.01
N ASN A 116 0.92 -12.76 -8.79
CA ASN A 116 0.02 -13.11 -9.88
C ASN A 116 -0.35 -11.92 -10.79
N THR A 117 -0.25 -10.69 -10.29
CA THR A 117 -0.44 -9.48 -11.10
C THR A 117 0.80 -9.16 -11.93
N LEU A 118 2.00 -9.27 -11.34
CA LEU A 118 3.26 -8.83 -11.94
C LEU A 118 4.05 -9.95 -12.62
N GLY A 119 3.77 -11.21 -12.27
CA GLY A 119 4.55 -12.38 -12.69
C GLY A 119 4.75 -12.54 -14.20
N PRO A 120 3.80 -12.18 -15.08
CA PRO A 120 4.05 -12.19 -16.53
C PRO A 120 5.09 -11.15 -17.01
N TYR A 121 5.34 -10.11 -16.24
CA TYR A 121 6.11 -8.92 -16.65
C TYR A 121 7.45 -8.79 -15.93
N VAL A 122 7.57 -9.42 -14.77
CA VAL A 122 8.79 -9.48 -13.94
C VAL A 122 9.66 -10.65 -14.36
N ASP A 123 10.96 -10.40 -14.46
CA ASP A 123 11.98 -11.42 -14.73
C ASP A 123 12.46 -12.08 -13.44
N LYS A 124 12.69 -11.31 -12.37
CA LYS A 124 13.00 -11.81 -11.02
C LYS A 124 12.35 -10.98 -9.91
N PHE A 125 11.74 -11.67 -8.96
CA PHE A 125 11.27 -11.10 -7.70
C PHE A 125 12.39 -11.25 -6.66
N LEU A 126 12.98 -10.15 -6.24
CA LEU A 126 13.99 -10.09 -5.20
C LEU A 126 13.27 -9.85 -3.86
N ILE A 127 13.00 -10.92 -3.11
CA ILE A 127 12.19 -10.85 -1.89
C ILE A 127 13.12 -10.95 -0.68
N ALA A 128 13.34 -9.81 -0.02
CA ALA A 128 14.10 -9.77 1.22
C ALA A 128 13.21 -10.09 2.42
N GLU A 129 13.61 -11.12 3.15
CA GLU A 129 12.99 -11.52 4.42
C GLU A 129 14.04 -11.58 5.51
N THR A 130 13.64 -11.18 6.71
CA THR A 130 14.45 -11.17 7.92
C THR A 130 13.81 -12.07 8.99
N ASN A 131 14.60 -12.61 9.91
CA ASN A 131 14.12 -13.32 11.10
C ASN A 131 13.95 -12.42 12.34
N TRP A 132 13.87 -11.09 12.18
CA TRP A 132 13.43 -10.15 13.22
C TRP A 132 12.38 -9.16 12.69
N THR A 133 11.60 -8.60 13.60
CA THR A 133 10.65 -7.50 13.36
C THR A 133 11.38 -6.15 13.45
N PHE A 134 10.81 -5.08 12.90
CA PHE A 134 11.38 -3.74 13.06
C PHE A 134 11.32 -3.21 14.49
N THR A 135 10.65 -3.91 15.40
CA THR A 135 10.69 -3.68 16.85
C THR A 135 11.72 -4.53 17.60
N GLY A 136 12.54 -5.30 16.88
CA GLY A 136 13.65 -6.09 17.45
C GLY A 136 13.27 -7.46 18.01
N LYS A 137 12.02 -7.93 17.79
CA LYS A 137 11.58 -9.26 18.22
C LYS A 137 11.91 -10.33 17.17
N PRO A 138 12.35 -11.54 17.57
CA PRO A 138 12.60 -12.63 16.62
C PRO A 138 11.30 -13.10 15.95
N LYS A 139 11.40 -13.53 14.69
CA LYS A 139 10.32 -14.14 13.91
C LYS A 139 10.87 -15.22 12.99
N GLU A 140 10.03 -16.17 12.59
CA GLU A 140 10.41 -17.19 11.61
C GLU A 140 10.34 -16.64 10.18
N PHE A 141 11.14 -17.22 9.29
CA PHE A 141 10.97 -17.05 7.85
C PHE A 141 9.66 -17.70 7.40
N LYS A 142 8.79 -16.92 6.76
CA LYS A 142 7.49 -17.37 6.26
C LYS A 142 7.53 -17.67 4.76
N LEU A 143 8.44 -17.07 3.99
CA LEU A 143 8.48 -17.28 2.54
C LEU A 143 8.76 -18.75 2.17
N PRO A 144 9.72 -19.47 2.79
CA PRO A 144 9.98 -20.87 2.44
C PRO A 144 8.77 -21.81 2.60
N LEU A 145 7.84 -21.48 3.50
CA LEU A 145 6.64 -22.27 3.74
C LEU A 145 5.66 -22.24 2.56
N LEU A 146 5.85 -21.31 1.62
CA LEU A 146 4.97 -21.09 0.47
C LEU A 146 5.40 -21.85 -0.80
N GLU A 147 6.55 -22.53 -0.80
CA GLU A 147 7.14 -23.15 -2.00
C GLU A 147 6.21 -24.08 -2.76
N ASN A 148 5.50 -24.92 -2.02
CA ASN A 148 4.57 -25.91 -2.56
C ASN A 148 3.12 -25.43 -2.54
N HIS A 149 2.87 -24.20 -2.11
CA HIS A 149 1.51 -23.67 -2.02
C HIS A 149 1.00 -23.31 -3.43
N PRO A 150 -0.14 -23.85 -3.91
CA PRO A 150 -0.57 -23.74 -5.30
C PRO A 150 -0.69 -22.32 -5.87
N ALA A 151 -0.92 -21.34 -5.00
CA ALA A 151 -1.02 -19.94 -5.40
C ALA A 151 0.32 -19.28 -5.80
N PHE A 152 1.45 -19.89 -5.42
CA PHE A 152 2.80 -19.36 -5.63
C PHE A 152 3.62 -20.17 -6.64
N THR A 153 3.31 -21.46 -6.81
CA THR A 153 4.10 -22.39 -7.65
C THR A 153 4.33 -21.89 -9.07
N LYS A 154 3.34 -21.21 -9.67
CA LYS A 154 3.40 -20.67 -11.04
C LYS A 154 4.58 -19.72 -11.28
N TYR A 155 5.00 -18.96 -10.27
CA TYR A 155 6.06 -17.95 -10.39
C TYR A 155 7.23 -18.20 -9.44
N TRP A 156 7.27 -19.38 -8.81
CA TRP A 156 8.27 -19.70 -7.80
C TRP A 156 9.70 -19.65 -8.33
N ASP A 157 9.91 -20.09 -9.57
CA ASP A 157 11.19 -20.05 -10.29
C ASP A 157 11.73 -18.62 -10.54
N LYS A 158 10.86 -17.62 -10.45
CA LYS A 158 11.22 -16.21 -10.55
C LYS A 158 11.60 -15.59 -9.20
N ILE A 159 11.29 -16.25 -8.09
CA ILE A 159 11.56 -15.73 -6.74
C ILE A 159 13.02 -15.99 -6.37
N VAL A 160 13.67 -14.95 -5.87
CA VAL A 160 14.97 -15.02 -5.20
C VAL A 160 14.74 -14.63 -3.75
N HIS A 161 14.74 -15.63 -2.88
CA HIS A 161 14.61 -15.42 -1.45
C HIS A 161 15.93 -14.93 -0.87
N ILE A 162 15.93 -13.68 -0.40
CA ILE A 162 17.10 -13.05 0.20
C ILE A 162 16.89 -13.05 1.71
N GLN A 163 17.58 -13.94 2.40
CA GLN A 163 17.60 -13.94 3.86
C GLN A 163 18.58 -12.88 4.35
N VAL A 164 18.09 -11.96 5.16
CA VAL A 164 18.89 -10.90 5.78
C VAL A 164 19.10 -11.26 7.24
N ASP A 165 20.33 -11.12 7.73
CA ASP A 165 20.73 -11.27 9.16
C ASP A 165 20.60 -9.96 9.93
N PRO A 166 20.36 -9.97 11.26
CA PRO A 166 20.14 -8.73 12.01
C PRO A 166 21.39 -7.86 12.00
N PRO A 167 21.26 -6.53 12.19
CA PRO A 167 22.43 -5.69 12.40
C PRO A 167 23.24 -6.22 13.58
N SER A 168 24.57 -6.20 13.46
CA SER A 168 25.50 -6.78 14.45
C SER A 168 25.53 -6.04 15.79
N SER A 169 24.98 -4.83 15.84
CA SER A 169 24.81 -4.02 17.05
C SER A 169 23.34 -3.87 17.37
N ASP A 170 23.01 -3.72 18.66
CA ASP A 170 21.67 -3.33 19.10
C ASP A 170 21.32 -1.95 18.53
N VAL A 171 20.67 -1.98 17.37
CA VAL A 171 20.05 -0.81 16.75
C VAL A 171 18.76 -0.58 17.53
N ASN A 172 18.71 0.48 18.34
CA ASN A 172 17.53 0.79 19.17
C ASN A 172 16.41 1.51 18.40
N ASP A 173 16.67 1.94 17.17
CA ASP A 173 15.69 2.65 16.34
C ASP A 173 15.00 1.73 15.33
N ASN A 174 13.67 1.83 15.23
CA ASN A 174 12.90 0.96 14.35
C ASN A 174 13.16 1.26 12.87
N TRP A 175 13.32 2.53 12.51
CA TRP A 175 13.59 2.96 11.14
C TRP A 175 14.98 2.53 10.69
N GLU A 176 15.97 2.60 11.56
CA GLU A 176 17.30 2.07 11.28
C GLU A 176 17.27 0.56 11.01
N ARG A 177 16.46 -0.22 11.75
CA ARG A 177 16.28 -1.66 11.46
C ARG A 177 15.62 -1.90 10.10
N GLU A 178 14.61 -1.11 9.75
CA GLU A 178 13.97 -1.19 8.43
C GLU A 178 14.93 -0.79 7.31
N HIS A 179 15.62 0.33 7.44
CA HIS A 179 16.63 0.82 6.50
C HIS A 179 17.75 -0.20 6.31
N TYR A 180 18.24 -0.79 7.41
CA TYR A 180 19.23 -1.85 7.35
C TYR A 180 18.71 -3.04 6.55
N ASN A 181 17.52 -3.55 6.87
CA ASN A 181 16.92 -4.68 6.16
C ASN A 181 16.76 -4.38 4.66
N ARG A 182 16.26 -3.18 4.34
CA ARG A 182 16.05 -2.75 2.95
C ARG A 182 17.36 -2.62 2.17
N ASN A 183 18.38 -2.00 2.74
CA ASN A 183 19.66 -1.84 2.07
C ASN A 183 20.41 -3.17 1.93
N ARG A 184 20.51 -3.93 3.02
CA ARG A 184 21.24 -5.19 3.04
C ARG A 184 20.57 -6.23 2.16
N GLY A 185 19.24 -6.31 2.19
CA GLY A 185 18.46 -7.16 1.29
C GLY A 185 18.69 -6.81 -0.17
N LEU A 186 18.69 -5.53 -0.54
CA LEU A 186 18.94 -5.13 -1.93
C LEU A 186 20.36 -5.50 -2.33
N GLN A 187 21.36 -5.17 -1.51
CA GLN A 187 22.76 -5.47 -1.78
C GLN A 187 22.98 -6.97 -2.03
N LEU A 188 22.44 -7.83 -1.18
CA LEU A 188 22.50 -9.29 -1.35
C LEU A 188 21.76 -9.74 -2.60
N GLY A 189 20.57 -9.20 -2.86
CA GLY A 189 19.79 -9.50 -4.06
C GLY A 189 20.51 -9.15 -5.35
N LEU A 190 21.17 -7.99 -5.42
CA LEU A 190 21.95 -7.56 -6.58
C LEU A 190 23.26 -8.35 -6.74
N GLN A 191 23.81 -8.92 -5.67
CA GLN A 191 24.92 -9.87 -5.78
C GLN A 191 24.48 -11.21 -6.39
N MET A 192 23.29 -11.70 -6.00
CA MET A 192 22.73 -12.94 -6.54
C MET A 192 22.24 -12.77 -7.98
N ILE A 193 21.60 -11.65 -8.29
CA ILE A 193 21.08 -11.28 -9.61
C ILE A 193 21.68 -9.92 -10.02
N PRO A 194 22.91 -9.90 -10.56
CA PRO A 194 23.52 -8.66 -11.03
C PRO A 194 22.68 -8.01 -12.14
N PRO A 195 22.27 -6.74 -11.99
CA PRO A 195 21.58 -5.99 -13.02
C PRO A 195 22.53 -5.69 -14.18
N LYS A 196 21.96 -5.55 -15.39
CA LYS A 196 22.67 -5.15 -16.60
C LYS A 196 22.28 -3.72 -16.94
N ASN A 197 23.08 -3.05 -17.77
CA ASN A 197 22.71 -1.76 -18.32
C ASN A 197 21.31 -1.84 -18.97
N GLU A 198 20.48 -0.82 -18.75
CA GLU A 198 19.07 -0.72 -19.14
C GLU A 198 18.04 -1.51 -18.30
N ASP A 199 18.45 -2.44 -17.43
CA ASP A 199 17.49 -3.17 -16.60
C ASP A 199 16.69 -2.22 -15.69
N PHE A 200 15.45 -2.57 -15.39
CA PHE A 200 14.60 -1.80 -14.48
C PHE A 200 14.50 -2.50 -13.13
N LEU A 201 14.85 -1.79 -12.06
CA LEU A 201 14.67 -2.22 -10.68
C LEU A 201 13.51 -1.45 -10.05
N PHE A 202 12.39 -2.14 -9.84
CA PHE A 202 11.30 -1.64 -9.03
C PHE A 202 11.61 -1.86 -7.56
N MET A 203 11.32 -0.86 -6.73
CA MET A 203 11.54 -0.89 -5.30
C MET A 203 10.36 -0.27 -4.59
N SER A 204 9.65 -1.09 -3.82
CA SER A 204 8.43 -0.68 -3.15
C SER A 204 8.23 -1.51 -1.89
N ASP A 205 7.29 -1.10 -1.05
CA ASP A 205 6.79 -2.00 -0.01
C ASP A 205 5.85 -3.05 -0.66
N LEU A 206 5.57 -4.15 0.04
CA LEU A 206 4.85 -5.31 -0.51
C LEU A 206 3.46 -4.94 -1.04
N ASP A 207 2.75 -4.08 -0.29
CA ASP A 207 1.40 -3.59 -0.56
C ASP A 207 1.35 -2.43 -1.56
N GLU A 208 2.47 -2.08 -2.20
CA GLU A 208 2.60 -1.07 -3.26
C GLU A 208 2.80 -1.75 -4.63
N ILE A 209 1.72 -2.17 -5.28
CA ILE A 209 1.76 -2.95 -6.52
C ILE A 209 1.69 -2.00 -7.73
N TRP A 210 2.73 -1.97 -8.55
CA TRP A 210 2.75 -1.15 -9.76
C TRP A 210 1.93 -1.78 -10.91
N ARG A 211 1.54 -0.98 -11.91
CA ARG A 211 0.69 -1.43 -13.02
C ARG A 211 1.50 -2.19 -14.07
N PRO A 212 1.08 -3.39 -14.50
CA PRO A 212 1.73 -4.13 -15.58
C PRO A 212 2.04 -3.34 -16.86
N SER A 213 1.15 -2.43 -17.26
CA SER A 213 1.32 -1.58 -18.44
C SER A 213 2.53 -0.65 -18.35
N LEU A 214 2.99 -0.31 -17.15
CA LEU A 214 4.20 0.50 -16.94
C LEU A 214 5.43 -0.25 -17.45
N ALA A 215 5.66 -1.48 -16.97
CA ALA A 215 6.80 -2.30 -17.40
C ALA A 215 6.76 -2.63 -18.90
N GLN A 216 5.56 -2.88 -19.44
CA GLN A 216 5.39 -3.09 -20.89
C GLN A 216 5.84 -1.87 -21.69
N THR A 217 5.42 -0.67 -21.26
CA THR A 217 5.75 0.59 -21.94
C THR A 217 7.24 0.90 -21.82
N LEU A 218 7.82 0.77 -20.63
CA LEU A 218 9.26 1.00 -20.38
C LEU A 218 10.17 0.20 -21.32
N LYS A 219 9.80 -1.06 -21.62
CA LYS A 219 10.56 -1.91 -22.55
C LYS A 219 10.61 -1.33 -23.97
N THR A 220 9.63 -0.52 -24.35
CA THR A 220 9.54 0.15 -25.67
C THR A 220 10.11 1.57 -25.68
N CYS A 221 10.61 2.08 -24.54
CA CYS A 221 11.11 3.45 -24.42
C CYS A 221 12.63 3.53 -24.26
N THR A 222 13.22 4.63 -24.69
CA THR A 222 14.66 4.98 -24.58
C THR A 222 14.80 6.45 -24.23
N ASP A 223 16.05 6.92 -24.10
CA ASP A 223 16.41 8.34 -23.98
C ASP A 223 15.67 9.04 -22.85
N PHE A 224 15.59 8.36 -21.70
CA PHE A 224 14.95 8.90 -20.52
C PHE A 224 15.77 10.06 -19.94
N GLU A 225 15.08 11.13 -19.54
CA GLU A 225 15.70 12.29 -18.89
C GLU A 225 16.28 11.93 -17.50
N HIS A 226 15.60 11.04 -16.77
CA HIS A 226 15.98 10.61 -15.44
C HIS A 226 16.20 9.10 -15.37
N THR A 227 17.08 8.67 -14.45
CA THR A 227 17.28 7.25 -14.13
C THR A 227 16.36 6.78 -13.01
N ILE A 228 15.91 7.67 -12.13
CA ILE A 228 14.99 7.36 -11.02
C ILE A 228 13.60 7.91 -11.32
N PHE A 229 12.60 7.09 -11.03
CA PHE A 229 11.19 7.37 -11.23
C PHE A 229 10.46 7.23 -9.90
N THR A 230 9.66 8.23 -9.54
CA THR A 230 8.73 8.17 -8.41
C THR A 230 7.39 7.70 -8.92
N LEU A 231 6.94 6.56 -8.41
CA LEU A 231 5.69 5.94 -8.79
C LEU A 231 4.58 6.47 -7.88
N HIS A 232 3.66 7.25 -8.46
CA HIS A 232 2.50 7.76 -7.73
C HIS A 232 1.42 6.68 -7.79
N HIS A 233 1.23 5.96 -6.70
CA HIS A 233 0.21 4.94 -6.56
C HIS A 233 -1.11 5.55 -6.06
N ASP A 234 -2.22 5.07 -6.60
CA ASP A 234 -3.53 5.33 -6.02
C ASP A 234 -3.56 4.70 -4.62
N PHE A 235 -3.78 5.53 -3.60
CA PHE A 235 -3.70 5.11 -2.22
C PHE A 235 -5.07 4.65 -1.71
N PHE A 236 -5.17 3.37 -1.38
CA PHE A 236 -6.29 2.73 -0.71
C PHE A 236 -5.94 2.34 0.72
N TYR A 237 -6.91 2.40 1.63
CA TYR A 237 -6.62 2.18 3.05
C TYR A 237 -7.02 0.79 3.54
N TYR A 238 -8.31 0.50 3.69
CA TYR A 238 -8.80 -0.80 4.18
C TYR A 238 -9.13 -1.82 3.08
N GLY A 239 -9.33 -1.33 1.87
CA GLY A 239 -9.77 -2.06 0.70
C GLY A 239 -9.75 -1.10 -0.48
N TYR A 240 -9.81 -1.63 -1.70
CA TYR A 240 -9.80 -0.84 -2.93
C TYR A 240 -11.05 0.05 -3.11
N GLU A 241 -11.96 0.08 -2.15
CA GLU A 241 -13.07 1.04 -2.09
C GLU A 241 -12.71 2.34 -1.33
N PHE A 242 -11.71 2.35 -0.44
CA PHE A 242 -11.36 3.51 0.39
C PHE A 242 -10.18 4.28 -0.17
N LYS A 243 -10.42 5.19 -1.10
CA LYS A 243 -9.37 5.93 -1.81
C LYS A 243 -9.02 7.25 -1.12
N ARG A 244 -7.75 7.48 -0.82
CA ARG A 244 -7.25 8.81 -0.43
C ARG A 244 -7.16 9.73 -1.64
N LYS A 245 -7.40 11.03 -1.45
CA LYS A 245 -7.28 12.04 -2.51
C LYS A 245 -5.86 12.13 -3.07
N GLU A 246 -4.86 12.19 -2.19
CA GLU A 246 -3.46 12.26 -2.56
C GLU A 246 -2.89 10.88 -2.89
N ALA A 247 -2.04 10.83 -3.92
CA ALA A 247 -1.31 9.63 -4.27
C ALA A 247 -0.27 9.27 -3.21
N TRP A 248 0.01 7.97 -3.08
CA TRP A 248 1.14 7.46 -2.33
C TRP A 248 2.40 7.52 -3.21
N ILE A 249 3.48 8.13 -2.72
CA ILE A 249 4.65 8.50 -3.53
C ILE A 249 5.96 7.91 -2.99
N ILE A 250 5.91 6.71 -2.43
CA ILE A 250 7.08 6.07 -1.81
C ILE A 250 7.76 5.06 -2.73
N ALA A 251 6.99 4.33 -3.55
CA ALA A 251 7.53 3.41 -4.53
C ALA A 251 8.44 4.12 -5.55
N ARG A 252 9.52 3.44 -5.92
CA ARG A 252 10.52 3.91 -6.87
C ARG A 252 10.76 2.87 -7.96
N MET A 253 11.23 3.35 -9.10
CA MET A 253 11.88 2.52 -10.10
C MET A 253 13.20 3.16 -10.50
N LEU A 254 14.27 2.37 -10.50
CA LEU A 254 15.57 2.74 -11.04
C LEU A 254 15.77 2.07 -12.40
N ARG A 255 16.09 2.84 -13.44
CA ARG A 255 16.72 2.33 -14.65
C ARG A 255 18.21 2.18 -14.38
N TRP A 256 18.70 0.95 -14.49
CA TRP A 256 20.09 0.62 -14.25
C TRP A 256 20.98 1.19 -15.35
N THR A 257 22.05 1.84 -14.94
CA THR A 257 23.10 2.34 -15.83
C THR A 257 24.46 1.87 -15.33
N GLU A 258 25.49 1.92 -16.17
CA GLU A 258 26.87 1.60 -15.76
C GLU A 258 27.39 2.49 -14.61
N ALA A 259 26.78 3.67 -14.40
CA ALA A 259 27.10 4.56 -13.29
C ALA A 259 26.49 4.11 -11.95
N ALA A 260 25.51 3.22 -11.95
CA ALA A 260 24.89 2.72 -10.72
C ALA A 260 25.82 1.71 -10.03
N ASN A 261 26.13 1.95 -8.75
CA ASN A 261 27.00 1.09 -7.96
C ASN A 261 26.19 0.05 -7.18
N ALA A 262 26.13 -1.20 -7.68
CA ALA A 262 25.48 -2.31 -6.99
C ALA A 262 26.09 -2.66 -5.61
N SER A 263 27.32 -2.21 -5.35
CA SER A 263 28.00 -2.44 -4.08
C SER A 263 27.71 -1.37 -3.02
N ASP A 264 27.01 -0.27 -3.36
CA ASP A 264 26.66 0.79 -2.41
C ASP A 264 25.74 0.22 -1.29
N PRO A 265 26.22 0.22 -0.02
CA PRO A 265 25.46 -0.33 1.10
C PRO A 265 24.26 0.53 1.50
N THR A 266 24.05 1.70 0.88
CA THR A 266 22.94 2.61 1.14
C THR A 266 22.02 2.82 -0.06
N LEU A 267 22.26 2.07 -1.15
CA LEU A 267 21.61 2.25 -2.44
C LEU A 267 20.09 2.31 -2.36
N ALA A 268 19.47 1.46 -1.54
CA ALA A 268 18.00 1.42 -1.43
C ALA A 268 17.43 2.72 -0.84
N ASN A 269 18.08 3.24 0.19
CA ASN A 269 17.71 4.52 0.78
C ASN A 269 18.03 5.69 -0.16
N THR A 270 19.16 5.64 -0.88
CA THR A 270 19.49 6.63 -1.91
C THR A 270 18.40 6.69 -2.97
N ILE A 271 17.93 5.53 -3.47
CA ILE A 271 16.84 5.46 -4.46
C ILE A 271 15.54 6.05 -3.89
N ARG A 272 15.15 5.71 -2.65
CA ARG A 272 13.92 6.24 -2.02
C ARG A 272 14.01 7.74 -1.66
N GLY A 273 15.20 8.22 -1.31
CA GLY A 273 15.45 9.58 -0.83
C GLY A 273 15.91 10.60 -1.89
N THR A 274 16.20 10.19 -3.12
CA THR A 274 16.57 11.13 -4.20
C THR A 274 15.37 12.00 -4.60
N TYR A 275 15.59 13.31 -4.78
CA TYR A 275 14.55 14.29 -5.10
C TYR A 275 14.48 14.72 -6.57
N GLU A 276 15.50 14.41 -7.38
CA GLU A 276 15.52 14.64 -8.84
C GLU A 276 15.08 13.37 -9.57
N TYR A 277 13.82 13.31 -10.01
CA TYR A 277 13.22 12.10 -10.59
C TYR A 277 12.06 12.40 -11.55
N GLN A 278 11.76 11.42 -12.41
CA GLN A 278 10.54 11.40 -13.23
C GLN A 278 9.33 11.00 -12.37
N ARG A 279 8.24 11.76 -12.45
CA ARG A 279 6.97 11.41 -11.76
C ARG A 279 6.07 10.61 -12.68
N VAL A 280 5.70 9.40 -12.28
CA VAL A 280 4.76 8.56 -13.03
C VAL A 280 3.42 8.55 -12.30
N THR A 281 2.43 9.26 -12.86
CA THR A 281 1.08 9.35 -12.28
C THR A 281 0.27 8.07 -12.53
N LYS A 282 -0.57 7.67 -11.57
CA LYS A 282 -1.36 6.43 -11.62
C LYS A 282 -0.49 5.19 -11.89
N ALA A 283 0.70 5.13 -11.30
CA ALA A 283 1.69 4.08 -11.57
C ALA A 283 1.32 2.72 -10.96
N GLY A 284 0.35 2.67 -10.05
CA GLY A 284 0.04 1.47 -9.27
C GLY A 284 -1.04 1.71 -8.22
N TRP A 285 -1.13 0.77 -7.31
CA TRP A 285 -2.04 0.78 -6.17
C TRP A 285 -1.23 0.57 -4.88
N HIS A 286 -1.58 1.29 -3.83
CA HIS A 286 -1.12 1.01 -2.47
C HIS A 286 -2.32 0.64 -1.61
N CYS A 287 -2.30 -0.49 -0.88
CA CYS A 287 -3.35 -0.81 0.09
C CYS A 287 -2.81 -1.13 1.50
N SER A 288 -2.78 -0.14 2.39
CA SER A 288 -2.07 -0.27 3.67
C SER A 288 -2.64 -1.33 4.63
N TRP A 289 -3.96 -1.52 4.66
CA TRP A 289 -4.68 -2.36 5.63
C TRP A 289 -5.64 -3.35 4.95
N CYS A 290 -5.29 -3.83 3.76
CA CYS A 290 -6.02 -4.88 3.02
C CYS A 290 -5.87 -6.28 3.65
N PHE A 291 -6.16 -6.43 4.95
CA PHE A 291 -6.07 -7.71 5.67
C PHE A 291 -7.39 -8.46 5.77
N SER A 292 -7.36 -9.78 5.68
CA SER A 292 -8.56 -10.62 5.80
C SER A 292 -8.99 -10.84 7.25
N ASN A 293 -8.08 -10.68 8.23
CA ASN A 293 -8.37 -10.93 9.65
C ASN A 293 -7.88 -9.79 10.55
N ILE A 294 -8.52 -9.62 11.72
CA ILE A 294 -8.11 -8.61 12.71
C ILE A 294 -6.72 -8.94 13.27
N SER A 295 -6.42 -10.22 13.45
CA SER A 295 -5.11 -10.68 13.93
C SER A 295 -3.94 -10.19 13.06
N GLN A 296 -4.14 -10.04 11.74
CA GLN A 296 -3.12 -9.53 10.82
C GLN A 296 -2.90 -8.03 10.98
N VAL A 297 -3.98 -7.26 11.20
CA VAL A 297 -3.90 -5.81 11.52
C VAL A 297 -3.05 -5.62 12.78
N LEU A 298 -3.38 -6.36 13.84
CA LEU A 298 -2.64 -6.32 15.11
C LEU A 298 -1.18 -6.72 14.93
N SER A 299 -0.92 -7.81 14.20
CA SER A 299 0.44 -8.31 13.95
C SER A 299 1.30 -7.29 13.20
N LYS A 300 0.74 -6.59 12.19
CA LYS A 300 1.46 -5.52 11.46
C LYS A 300 1.83 -4.36 12.39
N VAL A 301 0.86 -3.85 13.16
CA VAL A 301 1.09 -2.70 14.07
C VAL A 301 2.18 -3.01 15.10
N GLN A 302 2.19 -4.25 15.62
CA GLN A 302 3.19 -4.67 16.61
C GLN A 302 4.61 -4.85 16.04
N ALA A 303 4.75 -4.97 14.72
CA ALA A 303 6.00 -5.38 14.08
C ALA A 303 6.70 -4.27 13.27
N TYR A 304 5.95 -3.33 12.69
CA TYR A 304 6.49 -2.30 11.79
C TYR A 304 7.12 -1.08 12.51
N SER A 305 7.70 -0.15 11.75
CA SER A 305 8.51 0.93 12.31
C SER A 305 7.74 2.01 13.06
N HIS A 306 6.47 2.23 12.70
CA HIS A 306 5.59 3.25 13.28
C HIS A 306 5.01 2.84 14.64
N GLN A 307 5.86 2.77 15.67
CA GLN A 307 5.44 2.35 17.01
C GLN A 307 4.60 3.38 17.77
N GLU A 308 4.53 4.62 17.30
CA GLU A 308 3.55 5.61 17.75
C GLU A 308 2.10 5.15 17.54
N HIS A 309 1.86 4.28 16.56
CA HIS A 309 0.53 3.70 16.29
C HIS A 309 0.20 2.48 17.17
N ASN A 310 1.18 1.93 17.90
CA ASN A 310 1.01 0.75 18.73
C ASN A 310 0.51 1.14 20.12
N GLN A 311 -0.67 1.75 20.17
CA GLN A 311 -1.32 2.19 21.41
C GLN A 311 -2.61 1.39 21.66
N PRO A 312 -2.91 0.98 22.92
CA PRO A 312 -4.07 0.14 23.24
C PRO A 312 -5.40 0.70 22.72
N GLU A 313 -5.58 2.02 22.73
CA GLU A 313 -6.78 2.71 22.27
C GLU A 313 -7.07 2.47 20.78
N PHE A 314 -6.04 2.40 19.94
CA PHE A 314 -6.20 2.16 18.49
C PHE A 314 -6.45 0.69 18.17
N LEU A 315 -6.00 -0.21 19.04
CA LEU A 315 -5.97 -1.65 18.79
C LEU A 315 -7.15 -2.40 19.40
N THR A 316 -8.15 -1.69 19.92
CA THR A 316 -9.39 -2.33 20.35
C THR A 316 -10.13 -2.94 19.16
N ARG A 317 -10.77 -4.09 19.39
CA ARG A 317 -11.60 -4.76 18.38
C ARG A 317 -12.65 -3.81 17.80
N GLU A 318 -13.30 -3.04 18.67
CA GLU A 318 -14.33 -2.08 18.27
C GLU A 318 -13.78 -0.98 17.36
N ASN A 319 -12.63 -0.38 17.72
CA ASN A 319 -12.01 0.65 16.89
C ASN A 319 -11.65 0.13 15.50
N ILE A 320 -11.04 -1.06 15.42
CA ILE A 320 -10.69 -1.70 14.13
C ILE A 320 -11.94 -1.96 13.29
N LEU A 321 -12.98 -2.56 13.90
CA LEU A 321 -14.23 -2.89 13.19
C LEU A 321 -14.95 -1.65 12.67
N ASN A 322 -15.03 -0.60 13.49
CA ASN A 322 -15.70 0.66 13.13
C ASN A 322 -14.88 1.44 12.12
N GLY A 323 -13.56 1.54 12.30
CA GLY A 323 -12.65 2.20 11.37
C GLY A 323 -12.79 1.62 9.96
N VAL A 324 -12.73 0.30 9.84
CA VAL A 324 -12.87 -0.40 8.56
C VAL A 324 -14.27 -0.28 7.96
N ARG A 325 -15.32 -0.44 8.77
CA ARG A 325 -16.71 -0.39 8.29
C ARG A 325 -17.10 0.98 7.74
N TYR A 326 -16.64 2.03 8.40
CA TYR A 326 -17.07 3.40 8.12
C TYR A 326 -16.01 4.23 7.40
N GLY A 327 -14.77 3.73 7.26
CA GLY A 327 -13.68 4.41 6.56
C GLY A 327 -13.01 5.50 7.39
N PHE A 328 -12.92 5.35 8.70
CA PHE A 328 -12.16 6.27 9.56
C PHE A 328 -10.70 5.86 9.65
N ASP A 329 -9.76 6.80 9.79
CA ASP A 329 -8.36 6.45 10.02
C ASP A 329 -8.18 5.60 11.29
N LEU A 330 -7.42 4.52 11.19
CA LEU A 330 -7.22 3.55 12.28
C LEU A 330 -6.60 4.18 13.53
N PHE A 331 -5.79 5.23 13.33
CA PHE A 331 -4.98 5.89 14.36
C PHE A 331 -5.48 7.31 14.69
N GLY A 332 -6.70 7.67 14.25
CA GLY A 332 -7.31 8.95 14.55
C GLY A 332 -6.59 10.18 13.96
N ARG A 333 -5.76 9.99 12.93
CA ARG A 333 -5.00 11.09 12.30
C ARG A 333 -5.92 11.95 11.44
N THR A 334 -5.69 13.27 11.46
CA THR A 334 -6.55 14.24 10.77
C THR A 334 -6.26 14.39 9.28
N GLY A 335 -5.04 14.04 8.84
CA GLY A 335 -4.59 14.21 7.46
C GLY A 335 -4.92 13.07 6.49
N ASP A 336 -5.46 11.96 7.00
CA ASP A 336 -5.83 10.78 6.21
C ASP A 336 -7.36 10.66 6.16
N GLN A 337 -7.92 11.05 5.01
CA GLN A 337 -9.36 10.97 4.72
C GLN A 337 -9.58 10.21 3.42
N PHE A 338 -10.67 9.44 3.35
CA PHE A 338 -10.91 8.48 2.27
C PHE A 338 -12.27 8.68 1.63
N TRP A 339 -12.28 8.64 0.30
CA TRP A 339 -13.47 8.61 -0.53
C TRP A 339 -13.88 7.16 -0.73
N VAL A 340 -15.15 6.86 -0.57
CA VAL A 340 -15.67 5.52 -0.88
C VAL A 340 -16.02 5.47 -2.36
N ILE A 341 -15.38 4.56 -3.09
CA ILE A 341 -15.66 4.26 -4.49
C ILE A 341 -16.47 2.98 -4.55
N GLU A 342 -17.78 3.15 -4.75
CA GLU A 342 -18.68 2.03 -5.01
C GLU A 342 -18.27 1.34 -6.32
N GLU A 343 -18.17 0.01 -6.29
CA GLU A 343 -17.81 -0.82 -7.45
C GLU A 343 -16.50 -0.41 -8.15
N ASN A 344 -15.45 -0.13 -7.39
CA ASN A 344 -14.15 0.22 -7.99
C ASN A 344 -13.67 -0.87 -8.98
N LEU A 345 -13.51 -0.49 -10.25
CA LEU A 345 -12.95 -1.33 -11.31
C LEU A 345 -11.42 -1.21 -11.39
N ASP A 346 -10.85 -0.15 -10.83
CA ASP A 346 -9.42 0.12 -10.84
C ASP A 346 -8.71 -0.57 -9.67
N VAL A 347 -8.53 -1.88 -9.81
CA VAL A 347 -7.89 -2.78 -8.85
C VAL A 347 -6.92 -3.73 -9.57
N PRO A 348 -5.98 -4.40 -8.87
CA PRO A 348 -5.13 -5.40 -9.50
C PRO A 348 -5.96 -6.49 -10.19
N ASP A 349 -5.56 -6.87 -11.40
CA ASP A 349 -6.23 -7.88 -12.23
C ASP A 349 -6.53 -9.17 -11.47
N TYR A 350 -5.56 -9.63 -10.66
CA TYR A 350 -5.73 -10.86 -9.90
C TYR A 350 -6.83 -10.75 -8.83
N VAL A 351 -7.00 -9.59 -8.21
CA VAL A 351 -8.12 -9.32 -7.28
C VAL A 351 -9.45 -9.30 -8.04
N ALA A 352 -9.49 -8.64 -9.20
CA ALA A 352 -10.69 -8.57 -10.03
C ALA A 352 -11.13 -9.93 -10.60
N LEU A 353 -10.20 -10.83 -10.89
CA LEU A 353 -10.50 -12.17 -11.37
C LEU A 353 -10.91 -13.13 -10.25
N ASN A 354 -10.45 -12.89 -9.01
CA ASN A 354 -10.68 -13.73 -7.84
C ASN A 354 -11.52 -13.00 -6.76
N ARG A 355 -12.54 -12.26 -7.20
CA ARG A 355 -13.37 -11.40 -6.33
C ARG A 355 -13.95 -12.08 -5.10
N GLU A 356 -14.37 -13.34 -5.22
CA GLU A 356 -14.94 -14.10 -4.10
C GLU A 356 -13.88 -14.36 -3.01
N LYS A 357 -12.66 -14.72 -3.40
CA LYS A 357 -11.53 -14.91 -2.48
C LYS A 357 -11.13 -13.60 -1.81
N TYR A 358 -11.08 -12.52 -2.60
CA TYR A 358 -10.64 -11.20 -2.14
C TYR A 358 -11.82 -10.26 -1.84
N GLU A 359 -12.97 -10.80 -1.40
CA GLU A 359 -14.16 -10.00 -1.08
C GLU A 359 -13.81 -8.91 -0.06
N TYR A 360 -13.00 -9.25 0.94
CA TYR A 360 -12.54 -8.31 1.94
C TYR A 360 -11.71 -7.15 1.36
N MET A 361 -11.02 -7.31 0.24
CA MET A 361 -10.30 -6.19 -0.39
C MET A 361 -11.23 -5.27 -1.21
N LEU A 362 -12.46 -5.70 -1.49
CA LEU A 362 -13.38 -5.03 -2.42
C LEU A 362 -14.65 -4.51 -1.76
N HIS A 363 -15.03 -5.07 -0.61
CA HIS A 363 -16.27 -4.76 0.07
C HIS A 363 -16.16 -5.04 1.58
N ARG A 364 -15.81 -4.00 2.33
CA ARG A 364 -15.67 -3.99 3.79
C ARG A 364 -16.90 -3.45 4.51
N ARG A 365 -17.77 -2.70 3.82
CA ARG A 365 -18.93 -2.00 4.41
C ARG A 365 -20.10 -2.96 4.67
N ASN A 366 -19.85 -3.98 5.47
CA ASN A 366 -20.79 -5.05 5.78
C ASN A 366 -20.79 -5.36 7.30
N VAL A 367 -21.69 -6.26 7.72
CA VAL A 367 -21.90 -6.59 9.14
C VAL A 367 -20.71 -7.25 9.83
N TRP A 368 -19.73 -7.74 9.05
CA TRP A 368 -18.49 -8.35 9.54
C TRP A 368 -17.25 -7.50 9.21
N SER A 369 -17.44 -6.25 8.77
CA SER A 369 -16.38 -5.29 8.41
C SER A 369 -15.34 -5.85 7.44
N GLY A 370 -15.70 -6.83 6.60
CA GLY A 370 -14.75 -7.47 5.71
C GLY A 370 -13.73 -8.40 6.40
N PHE A 371 -13.86 -8.72 7.69
CA PHE A 371 -12.98 -9.65 8.38
C PHE A 371 -13.53 -11.09 8.48
N ILE A 372 -12.75 -12.07 7.99
CA ILE A 372 -13.16 -13.48 7.89
C ILE A 372 -13.38 -14.07 9.29
N ASP A 373 -12.47 -13.84 10.23
CA ASP A 373 -12.62 -14.24 11.64
C ASP A 373 -13.95 -13.76 12.26
N VAL A 374 -14.35 -12.51 11.99
CA VAL A 374 -15.63 -11.95 12.45
C VAL A 374 -16.83 -12.61 11.73
N LYS A 375 -16.69 -12.89 10.43
CA LYS A 375 -17.73 -13.56 9.62
C LYS A 375 -18.01 -14.98 10.14
N GLU A 376 -16.97 -15.70 10.54
CA GLU A 376 -17.05 -17.05 11.12
C GLU A 376 -17.70 -17.05 12.51
N GLU A 377 -17.33 -16.09 13.37
CA GLU A 377 -17.96 -15.89 14.67
C GLU A 377 -19.48 -15.66 14.55
N ILE A 378 -19.89 -14.72 13.69
CA ILE A 378 -21.32 -14.42 13.44
C ILE A 378 -22.04 -15.65 12.91
N SER A 379 -21.43 -16.39 11.97
CA SER A 379 -22.02 -17.60 11.40
C SER A 379 -22.20 -18.72 12.42
N THR A 380 -21.38 -18.75 13.47
CA THR A 380 -21.47 -19.71 14.56
C THR A 380 -22.61 -19.36 15.53
N ILE A 381 -22.84 -18.07 15.78
CA ILE A 381 -23.93 -17.59 16.65
C ILE A 381 -25.31 -17.81 16.02
N LEU A 382 -25.39 -17.77 14.68
CA LEU A 382 -26.64 -17.93 13.92
C LEU A 382 -27.03 -19.38 13.64
N LYS A 383 -26.15 -20.35 13.93
CA LYS A 383 -26.43 -21.79 13.86
C LYS A 383 -26.86 -22.30 15.23
#